data_AF-A0A662X2Y7-F1
#
_entry.id   AF-A0A662X2Y7-F1
#
_cell.length_a   1.000
_cell.length_b   1.000
_cell.length_c   1.000
_cell.angle_alpha   90.00
_cell.angle_beta   90.00
_cell.angle_gamma   90.00
#
_symmetry.space_group_name_H-M   'P 1'
#
loop_
_entity.id
_entity.type
_entity.pdbx_description
1 polymer ?
#
loop_
_entity_poly.entity_id
_entity_poly.type
_entity_poly.pdbx_seq_one_letter_code
_entity_poly.pdbx_strand_id
1 'polypeptide(L)'
;MDTEQDETPQQLSDDGAGDDEEETRYHEVTVAKPFGCFHLMQLIEKSIQVGALFSPKLFVPKEIWQQDRVKLAGVPLKIEVFHQLKQSLEKTSESGEAPSPSGGGYGIGKLTNLAFGFGRMVKKQAIAAVERVGAAQAFAVSLDELDEYAAVLCMFFNSTRSIEHLLGLRTDADGTQEQVTEHKVVSEDLQLDPSTLKKLEELAVFLDEVVIELVMRDVHSLLEAYLQRLTRQFGEFTVEQAVLKRHSSVSA
;
A
#
# COMPACT_ATOMS: atom_id res chain seq x y z
N MET A 1 43.35 22.98 -65.11
CA MET A 1 42.84 22.56 -63.79
C MET A 1 41.38 22.98 -63.76
N ASP A 2 40.50 22.40 -64.57
CA ASP A 2 40.02 21.00 -64.53
C ASP A 2 39.62 20.67 -63.08
N THR A 3 38.33 20.52 -62.73
CA THR A 3 37.48 19.41 -63.19
C THR A 3 35.98 19.75 -63.11
N GLU A 4 35.25 19.15 -64.04
CA GLU A 4 33.82 19.13 -64.34
C GLU A 4 32.89 18.40 -63.32
N GLN A 5 31.60 18.79 -63.40
CA GLN A 5 30.33 18.00 -63.33
C GLN A 5 29.98 17.16 -62.07
N ASP A 6 28.75 17.30 -61.54
CA ASP A 6 27.55 16.53 -61.97
C ASP A 6 26.31 16.77 -61.05
N GLU A 7 25.11 16.62 -61.62
CA GLU A 7 23.77 16.94 -61.10
C GLU A 7 23.04 15.77 -60.39
N THR A 8 22.37 16.06 -59.24
CA THR A 8 21.11 15.44 -58.69
C THR A 8 21.02 13.93 -58.34
N PRO A 9 20.01 13.42 -57.55
CA PRO A 9 18.79 14.07 -57.02
C PRO A 9 18.46 13.85 -55.52
N GLN A 10 17.43 14.59 -55.09
CA GLN A 10 16.60 14.38 -53.89
C GLN A 10 16.30 12.89 -53.58
N GLN A 11 16.46 12.51 -52.31
CA GLN A 11 15.67 11.45 -51.70
C GLN A 11 15.06 11.95 -50.39
N LEU A 12 13.73 12.03 -50.41
CA LEU A 12 12.88 11.94 -49.24
C LEU A 12 13.16 10.59 -48.54
N SER A 13 13.41 10.65 -47.24
CA SER A 13 13.13 9.57 -46.30
C SER A 13 12.59 10.24 -45.04
N ASP A 14 11.27 10.33 -44.92
CA ASP A 14 10.40 9.28 -44.38
C ASP A 14 10.30 9.46 -42.86
N ASP A 15 9.07 9.67 -42.44
CA ASP A 15 8.64 9.99 -41.09
C ASP A 15 9.10 8.91 -40.11
N GLY A 16 10.21 9.17 -39.43
CA GLY A 16 10.52 8.53 -38.16
C GLY A 16 9.55 9.07 -37.13
N ALA A 17 8.35 8.48 -37.08
CA ALA A 17 7.44 8.60 -35.96
C ALA A 17 8.26 8.38 -34.67
N GLY A 18 8.45 9.46 -33.93
CA GLY A 18 8.88 9.39 -32.56
C GLY A 18 7.80 8.64 -31.82
N ASP A 19 7.98 7.33 -31.69
CA ASP A 19 7.45 6.58 -30.57
C ASP A 19 8.14 7.16 -29.34
N ASP A 20 7.60 8.29 -28.87
CA ASP A 20 7.62 8.66 -27.46
C ASP A 20 6.79 7.58 -26.74
N GLU A 21 7.34 6.36 -26.69
CA GLU A 21 7.06 5.43 -25.62
C GLU A 21 7.52 6.15 -24.37
N GLU A 22 6.58 6.87 -23.75
CA GLU A 22 6.63 7.34 -22.38
C GLU A 22 6.77 6.09 -21.51
N GLU A 23 7.99 5.54 -21.49
CA GLU A 23 8.42 4.46 -20.62
C GLU A 23 8.46 5.07 -19.23
N THR A 24 7.27 5.21 -18.63
CA THR A 24 7.10 5.41 -17.20
C THR A 24 7.72 4.18 -16.56
N ARG A 25 9.03 4.24 -16.36
CA ARG A 25 9.85 3.16 -15.84
C ARG A 25 9.44 3.01 -14.38
N TYR A 26 8.46 2.15 -14.14
CA TYR A 26 8.01 1.79 -12.80
C TYR A 26 9.16 1.03 -12.14
N HIS A 27 9.93 1.74 -11.31
CA HIS A 27 11.03 1.14 -10.57
C HIS A 27 10.44 0.26 -9.47
N GLU A 28 10.79 -1.02 -9.47
CA GLU A 28 10.48 -1.93 -8.38
C GLU A 28 11.27 -1.47 -7.14
N VAL A 29 10.57 -0.90 -6.16
CA VAL A 29 11.18 -0.43 -4.91
C VAL A 29 11.65 -1.64 -4.12
N THR A 30 12.96 -1.89 -4.11
CA THR A 30 13.56 -2.99 -3.35
C THR A 30 13.81 -2.55 -1.91
N VAL A 31 12.81 -2.73 -1.04
CA VAL A 31 12.96 -2.50 0.41
C VAL A 31 13.64 -3.70 1.06
N ALA A 32 14.61 -3.45 1.94
CA ALA A 32 15.28 -4.49 2.71
C ALA A 32 14.26 -5.26 3.58
N LYS A 33 14.26 -6.60 3.50
CA LYS A 33 13.48 -7.42 4.43
C LYS A 33 14.06 -7.31 5.84
N PRO A 34 13.23 -7.29 6.91
CA PRO A 34 11.77 -7.49 6.92
C PRO A 34 10.93 -6.21 6.77
N PHE A 35 11.53 -5.06 6.43
CA PHE A 35 10.86 -3.75 6.52
C PHE A 35 9.94 -3.40 5.34
N GLY A 36 9.75 -4.30 4.38
CA GLY A 36 8.86 -4.09 3.23
C GLY A 36 7.40 -3.83 3.62
N CYS A 37 6.96 -4.29 4.79
CA CYS A 37 5.61 -4.06 5.29
C CYS A 37 5.27 -2.57 5.40
N PHE A 38 6.23 -1.72 5.77
CA PHE A 38 6.03 -0.28 5.89
C PHE A 38 5.71 0.37 4.54
N HIS A 39 6.45 0.00 3.50
CA HIS A 39 6.14 0.46 2.15
C HIS A 39 4.74 0.01 1.70
N LEU A 40 4.35 -1.23 2.00
CA LEU A 40 3.02 -1.71 1.65
C LEU A 40 1.91 -0.98 2.43
N MET A 41 2.14 -0.64 3.70
CA MET A 41 1.22 0.22 4.48
C MET A 41 1.00 1.58 3.80
N GLN A 42 2.07 2.21 3.30
CA GLN A 42 1.97 3.47 2.56
C GLN A 42 1.18 3.32 1.25
N LEU A 43 1.40 2.22 0.51
CA LEU A 43 0.65 1.94 -0.72
C LEU A 43 -0.84 1.74 -0.42
N ILE A 44 -1.17 1.03 0.66
CA ILE A 44 -2.56 0.86 1.10
C ILE A 44 -3.16 2.21 1.51
N GLU A 45 -2.47 3.01 2.33
CA GLU A 45 -2.90 4.36 2.72
C GLU A 45 -3.17 5.23 1.47
N LYS A 46 -2.24 5.24 0.52
CA LYS A 46 -2.37 5.99 -0.74
C LYS A 46 -3.54 5.47 -1.57
N SER A 47 -3.78 4.16 -1.59
CA SER A 47 -4.92 3.58 -2.30
C SER A 47 -6.27 4.04 -1.75
N ILE A 48 -6.37 4.23 -0.43
CA ILE A 48 -7.57 4.76 0.23
C ILE A 48 -7.83 6.20 -0.22
N GLN A 49 -6.77 7.01 -0.32
CA GLN A 49 -6.88 8.43 -0.61
C GLN A 49 -7.12 8.72 -2.11
N VAL A 50 -6.30 8.13 -2.98
CA VAL A 50 -6.24 8.49 -4.40
C VAL A 50 -6.12 7.30 -5.36
N GLY A 51 -5.91 6.09 -4.83
CA GLY A 51 -5.53 4.91 -5.63
C GLY A 51 -4.01 4.76 -5.71
N ALA A 52 -3.52 3.54 -5.85
CA ALA A 52 -2.08 3.28 -5.87
C ALA A 52 -1.70 2.06 -6.70
N LEU A 53 -0.52 2.10 -7.32
CA LEU A 53 0.10 0.92 -7.92
C LEU A 53 0.80 0.11 -6.82
N PHE A 54 0.32 -1.10 -6.60
CA PHE A 54 0.96 -2.04 -5.67
C PHE A 54 2.10 -2.79 -6.34
N SER A 55 2.06 -2.88 -7.67
CA SER A 55 3.13 -3.37 -8.53
C SER A 55 2.97 -2.71 -9.91
N PRO A 56 3.95 -2.84 -10.82
CA PRO A 56 3.81 -2.38 -12.21
C PRO A 56 2.59 -2.95 -12.96
N LYS A 57 1.98 -4.02 -12.44
CA LYS A 57 0.85 -4.73 -13.07
C LYS A 57 -0.44 -4.67 -12.25
N LEU A 58 -0.42 -4.07 -11.06
CA LEU A 58 -1.58 -4.05 -10.16
C LEU A 58 -1.85 -2.63 -9.67
N PHE A 59 -2.84 -1.99 -10.27
CA PHE A 59 -3.43 -0.77 -9.76
C PHE A 59 -4.59 -1.09 -8.83
N VAL A 60 -4.59 -0.47 -7.65
CA VAL A 60 -5.64 -0.54 -6.65
C VAL A 60 -6.40 0.80 -6.69
N PRO A 61 -7.61 0.84 -7.28
CA PRO A 61 -8.41 2.06 -7.37
C PRO A 61 -8.94 2.48 -6.00
N LYS A 62 -9.12 3.78 -5.77
CA LYS A 62 -9.73 4.27 -4.51
C LYS A 62 -11.18 3.83 -4.35
N GLU A 63 -11.86 3.58 -5.46
CA GLU A 63 -13.28 3.21 -5.52
C GLU A 63 -13.56 1.89 -4.81
N ILE A 64 -12.55 1.02 -4.62
CA ILE A 64 -12.73 -0.21 -3.83
C ILE A 64 -13.04 0.09 -2.36
N TRP A 65 -12.59 1.23 -1.84
CA TRP A 65 -12.85 1.68 -0.47
C TRP A 65 -14.19 2.39 -0.31
N GLN A 66 -14.93 2.60 -1.41
CA GLN A 66 -16.19 3.36 -1.45
C GLN A 66 -17.37 2.45 -1.86
N GLN A 67 -17.27 1.16 -1.58
CA GLN A 67 -18.25 0.16 -1.99
C GLN A 67 -19.29 -0.09 -0.89
N ASP A 68 -20.57 0.10 -1.22
CA ASP A 68 -21.66 -0.34 -0.34
C ASP A 68 -21.90 -1.86 -0.45
N ARG A 69 -22.28 -2.53 0.64
CA ARG A 69 -22.66 -3.96 0.72
C ARG A 69 -21.58 -4.94 0.26
N VAL A 70 -20.30 -4.60 0.42
CA VAL A 70 -19.21 -5.56 0.20
C VAL A 70 -19.17 -6.59 1.33
N LYS A 71 -18.84 -7.85 1.01
CA LYS A 71 -18.76 -8.91 2.02
C LYS A 71 -17.36 -8.95 2.60
N LEU A 72 -17.20 -8.52 3.85
CA LEU A 72 -15.96 -8.64 4.61
C LEU A 72 -16.22 -9.36 5.93
N ALA A 73 -15.20 -10.07 6.41
CA ALA A 73 -15.26 -10.76 7.69
C ALA A 73 -14.79 -9.85 8.82
N GLY A 74 -15.59 -9.77 9.89
CA GLY A 74 -15.17 -9.23 11.19
C GLY A 74 -14.68 -7.78 11.20
N VAL A 75 -15.18 -6.88 10.34
CA VAL A 75 -14.75 -5.47 10.28
C VAL A 75 -14.77 -4.77 11.65
N PRO A 76 -15.82 -4.90 12.50
CA PRO A 76 -15.81 -4.25 13.82
C PRO A 76 -14.69 -4.75 14.73
N LEU A 77 -14.35 -6.05 14.63
CA LEU A 77 -13.24 -6.63 15.40
C LEU A 77 -11.89 -6.12 14.90
N LYS A 78 -11.72 -5.93 13.58
CA LYS A 78 -10.50 -5.37 13.00
C LYS A 78 -10.30 -3.92 13.44
N ILE A 79 -11.36 -3.10 13.39
CA ILE A 79 -11.32 -1.71 13.87
C ILE A 79 -10.82 -1.65 15.31
N GLU A 80 -11.38 -2.47 16.21
CA GLU A 80 -10.95 -2.53 17.61
C GLU A 80 -9.47 -2.95 17.75
N VAL A 81 -9.03 -3.96 17.00
CA VAL A 81 -7.62 -4.39 17.00
C VAL A 81 -6.69 -3.27 16.55
N PHE A 82 -7.03 -2.54 15.48
CA PHE A 82 -6.22 -1.43 15.00
C PHE A 82 -6.15 -0.27 15.98
N HIS A 83 -7.25 0.04 16.68
CA HIS A 83 -7.22 1.00 17.77
C HIS A 83 -6.28 0.57 18.91
N GLN A 84 -6.35 -0.70 19.33
CA GLN A 84 -5.48 -1.23 20.39
C GLN A 84 -4.01 -1.24 19.97
N LEU A 85 -3.72 -1.62 18.72
CA LEU A 85 -2.37 -1.61 18.16
C LEU A 85 -1.81 -0.19 18.09
N LYS A 86 -2.59 0.77 17.58
CA LYS A 86 -2.24 2.19 17.53
C LYS A 86 -1.91 2.73 18.93
N GLN A 87 -2.82 2.54 19.90
CA GLN A 87 -2.60 2.99 21.27
C GLN A 87 -1.35 2.37 21.90
N SER A 88 -1.03 1.12 21.54
CA SER A 88 0.16 0.44 22.04
C SER A 88 1.43 1.02 21.43
N LEU A 89 1.43 1.39 20.14
CA LEU A 89 2.55 2.08 19.52
C LEU A 89 2.75 3.49 20.12
N GLU A 90 1.66 4.23 20.35
CA GLU A 90 1.69 5.60 20.89
C GLU A 90 2.12 5.67 22.37
N LYS A 91 1.54 4.83 23.24
CA LYS A 91 1.92 4.77 24.67
C LYS A 91 3.39 4.46 24.88
N THR A 92 3.97 3.74 23.93
CA THR A 92 5.39 3.38 23.97
C THR A 92 6.30 4.55 23.53
N SER A 93 5.71 5.59 22.92
CA SER A 93 6.40 6.84 22.55
C SER A 93 6.39 7.90 23.67
N GLU A 94 5.49 7.80 24.66
CA GLU A 94 5.24 8.85 25.68
C GLU A 94 5.79 8.54 27.10
N SER A 95 6.12 7.29 27.44
CA SER A 95 6.54 6.89 28.80
C SER A 95 8.01 7.20 29.17
N GLY A 96 8.50 8.40 28.83
CA GLY A 96 9.85 8.86 29.12
C GLY A 96 9.89 10.14 29.96
N GLU A 97 9.61 10.05 31.26
CA GLU A 97 9.80 11.18 32.18
C GLU A 97 10.45 10.74 33.51
N ALA A 98 11.78 10.93 33.62
CA ALA A 98 12.52 11.29 34.84
C ALA A 98 13.93 11.83 34.47
N PRO A 99 14.50 12.79 35.22
CA PRO A 99 15.40 13.82 34.68
C PRO A 99 16.89 13.49 34.83
N SER A 100 17.68 13.74 33.79
CA SER A 100 19.11 14.01 33.93
C SER A 100 19.55 15.09 32.93
N PRO A 101 20.30 16.12 33.37
CA PRO A 101 20.61 17.28 32.55
C PRO A 101 21.96 17.07 31.85
N SER A 102 21.95 16.47 30.67
CA SER A 102 23.10 16.56 29.77
C SER A 102 22.75 16.10 28.36
N GLY A 103 22.65 17.07 27.45
CA GLY A 103 23.15 16.97 26.07
C GLY A 103 22.34 16.15 25.06
N GLY A 104 21.60 16.87 24.20
CA GLY A 104 21.40 16.57 22.78
C GLY A 104 21.20 15.11 22.38
N GLY A 105 20.01 14.55 22.64
CA GLY A 105 19.65 13.20 22.21
C GLY A 105 18.15 12.95 22.23
N TYR A 106 17.36 13.82 21.56
CA TYR A 106 15.90 13.80 21.64
C TYR A 106 15.20 12.62 20.93
N GLY A 107 15.93 11.72 20.24
CA GLY A 107 15.37 10.63 19.45
C GLY A 107 15.49 9.23 20.07
N ILE A 108 16.70 8.85 20.51
CA ILE A 108 17.04 7.46 20.84
C ILE A 108 16.31 6.93 22.09
N GLY A 109 16.14 7.76 23.13
CA GLY A 109 15.51 7.35 24.39
C GLY A 109 14.00 7.04 24.30
N LYS A 110 13.30 7.61 23.30
CA LYS A 110 11.88 7.30 23.03
C LYS A 110 11.72 5.97 22.27
N LEU A 111 12.76 5.55 21.55
CA LEU A 111 12.73 4.42 20.62
C LEU A 111 13.19 3.11 21.25
N THR A 112 14.12 3.16 22.22
CA THR A 112 14.45 1.99 23.05
C THR A 112 13.22 1.46 23.76
N ASN A 113 12.28 2.34 24.15
CA ASN A 113 10.98 1.96 24.69
C ASN A 113 10.06 1.33 23.64
N LEU A 114 9.96 1.87 22.41
CA LEU A 114 9.15 1.29 21.32
C LEU A 114 9.51 -0.18 21.07
N ALA A 115 10.81 -0.45 21.10
CA ALA A 115 11.41 -1.76 20.97
C ALA A 115 11.23 -2.64 22.24
N PHE A 116 11.12 -2.04 23.44
CA PHE A 116 10.91 -2.75 24.71
C PHE A 116 9.43 -3.04 25.05
N GLY A 117 8.51 -2.25 24.52
CA GLY A 117 7.15 -2.10 25.08
C GLY A 117 5.99 -2.55 24.20
N PHE A 118 6.22 -2.97 22.95
CA PHE A 118 5.16 -3.58 22.14
C PHE A 118 4.69 -4.88 22.81
N GLY A 119 3.63 -4.75 23.61
CA GLY A 119 3.29 -5.72 24.64
C GLY A 119 3.00 -7.09 24.05
N ARG A 120 3.63 -8.14 24.60
CA ARG A 120 3.32 -9.55 24.27
C ARG A 120 1.81 -9.84 24.32
N MET A 121 1.09 -9.15 25.21
CA MET A 121 -0.37 -9.30 25.33
C MET A 121 -1.12 -8.70 24.12
N VAL A 122 -0.69 -7.56 23.62
CA VAL A 122 -1.28 -6.89 22.45
C VAL A 122 -1.02 -7.73 21.19
N LYS A 123 0.21 -8.24 21.02
CA LYS A 123 0.53 -9.23 19.95
C LYS A 123 -0.43 -10.42 20.00
N LYS A 124 -0.59 -11.04 21.18
CA LYS A 124 -1.48 -12.19 21.35
C LYS A 124 -2.94 -11.86 21.09
N GLN A 125 -3.42 -10.70 21.53
CA GLN A 125 -4.80 -10.26 21.29
C GLN A 125 -5.06 -10.02 19.81
N ALA A 126 -4.12 -9.38 19.11
CA ALA A 126 -4.20 -9.17 17.67
C ALA A 126 -4.22 -10.49 16.92
N ILE A 127 -3.31 -11.42 17.23
CA ILE A 127 -3.29 -12.77 16.62
C ILE A 127 -4.60 -13.50 16.87
N ALA A 128 -5.07 -13.57 18.12
CA ALA A 128 -6.32 -14.24 18.46
C ALA A 128 -7.54 -13.59 17.78
N ALA A 129 -7.51 -12.27 17.57
CA ALA A 129 -8.55 -11.58 16.83
C ALA A 129 -8.48 -11.89 15.33
N VAL A 130 -7.30 -11.95 14.74
CA VAL A 130 -7.10 -12.36 13.34
C VAL A 130 -7.56 -13.80 13.11
N GLU A 131 -7.26 -14.72 14.04
CA GLU A 131 -7.76 -16.10 13.99
C GLU A 131 -9.30 -16.14 14.03
N ARG A 132 -9.91 -15.31 14.89
CA ARG A 132 -11.38 -15.17 14.95
C ARG A 132 -11.95 -14.57 13.67
N VAL A 133 -11.29 -13.60 13.05
CA VAL A 133 -11.68 -13.04 11.75
C VAL A 133 -11.58 -14.11 10.65
N GLY A 134 -10.51 -14.89 10.64
CA GLY A 134 -10.32 -15.97 9.66
C GLY A 134 -11.39 -17.06 9.76
N ALA A 135 -11.94 -17.28 10.95
CA ALA A 135 -13.08 -18.18 11.18
C ALA A 135 -14.45 -17.51 11.06
N ALA A 136 -14.51 -16.17 10.95
CA ALA A 136 -15.76 -15.43 10.93
C ALA A 136 -16.42 -15.49 9.55
N GLN A 137 -17.76 -15.53 9.56
CA GLN A 137 -18.53 -15.40 8.33
C GLN A 137 -18.43 -13.96 7.79
N ALA A 138 -18.29 -13.81 6.47
CA ALA A 138 -18.31 -12.51 5.83
C ALA A 138 -19.75 -11.99 5.73
N PHE A 139 -19.98 -10.76 6.19
CA PHE A 139 -21.27 -10.08 6.14
C PHE A 139 -21.19 -8.85 5.25
N ALA A 140 -22.34 -8.40 4.75
CA ALA A 140 -22.41 -7.18 3.97
C ALA A 140 -22.14 -5.97 4.89
N VAL A 141 -21.05 -5.26 4.59
CA VAL A 141 -20.59 -4.06 5.29
C VAL A 141 -21.22 -2.84 4.61
N SER A 142 -21.70 -1.87 5.40
CA SER A 142 -22.24 -0.62 4.87
C SER A 142 -21.11 0.30 4.38
N LEU A 143 -21.44 1.29 3.56
CA LEU A 143 -20.49 2.31 3.15
C LEU A 143 -19.84 3.01 4.37
N ASP A 144 -20.63 3.40 5.37
CA ASP A 144 -20.15 4.09 6.57
C ASP A 144 -19.17 3.23 7.39
N GLU A 145 -19.45 1.93 7.52
CA GLU A 145 -18.58 0.99 8.25
C GLU A 145 -17.26 0.74 7.49
N LEU A 146 -17.32 0.70 6.16
CA LEU A 146 -16.11 0.58 5.33
C LEU A 146 -15.25 1.86 5.39
N ASP A 147 -15.88 3.03 5.40
CA ASP A 147 -15.21 4.33 5.53
C ASP A 147 -14.53 4.47 6.91
N GLU A 148 -15.23 4.09 7.98
CA GLU A 148 -14.65 4.02 9.33
C GLU A 148 -13.44 3.09 9.36
N TYR A 149 -13.55 1.90 8.76
CA TYR A 149 -12.44 0.96 8.69
C TYR A 149 -11.23 1.54 7.94
N ALA A 150 -11.46 2.17 6.79
CA ALA A 150 -10.41 2.81 6.00
C ALA A 150 -9.74 3.97 6.76
N ALA A 151 -10.52 4.80 7.47
CA ALA A 151 -10.00 5.86 8.31
C ALA A 151 -9.10 5.32 9.44
N VAL A 152 -9.52 4.23 10.09
CA VAL A 152 -8.75 3.58 11.16
C VAL A 152 -7.44 2.99 10.64
N LEU A 153 -7.45 2.40 9.43
CA LEU A 153 -6.22 1.94 8.77
C LEU A 153 -5.26 3.10 8.51
N CYS A 154 -5.75 4.20 7.92
CA CYS A 154 -4.96 5.40 7.70
C CYS A 154 -4.38 5.96 9.00
N MET A 155 -5.16 6.02 10.08
CA MET A 155 -4.67 6.47 11.39
C MET A 155 -3.59 5.55 11.96
N PHE A 156 -3.75 4.23 11.82
CA PHE A 156 -2.78 3.26 12.27
C PHE A 156 -1.47 3.34 11.46
N PHE A 157 -1.52 3.37 10.12
CA PHE A 157 -0.32 3.50 9.28
C PHE A 157 0.39 4.83 9.48
N ASN A 158 -0.35 5.92 9.71
CA ASN A 158 0.28 7.20 10.05
C ASN A 158 1.05 7.13 11.39
N SER A 159 0.61 6.31 12.34
CA SER A 159 1.32 6.12 13.61
C SER A 159 2.67 5.38 13.45
N THR A 160 2.87 4.63 12.36
CA THR A 160 4.12 3.89 12.10
C THR A 160 5.18 4.70 11.37
N ARG A 161 4.86 5.88 10.82
CA ARG A 161 5.82 6.74 10.07
C ARG A 161 7.05 7.15 10.87
N SER A 162 6.92 7.28 12.19
CA SER A 162 8.06 7.57 13.07
C SER A 162 9.13 6.47 13.02
N ILE A 163 8.71 5.22 12.79
CA ILE A 163 9.58 4.05 12.65
C ILE A 163 10.26 4.05 11.28
N GLU A 164 9.53 4.42 10.22
CA GLU A 164 10.06 4.53 8.86
C GLU A 164 11.18 5.58 8.79
N HIS A 165 10.94 6.75 9.38
CA HIS A 165 11.94 7.80 9.48
C HIS A 165 13.19 7.32 10.22
N LEU A 166 13.03 6.52 11.27
CA LEU A 166 14.15 5.96 12.02
C LEU A 166 14.96 4.96 11.20
N LEU A 167 14.29 4.13 10.41
CA LEU A 167 14.93 3.14 9.55
C LEU A 167 15.54 3.75 8.28
N GLY A 168 15.42 5.08 8.08
CA GLY A 168 15.85 5.75 6.86
C GLY A 168 15.04 5.32 5.63
N LEU A 169 13.85 4.75 5.84
CA LEU A 169 12.95 4.32 4.77
C LEU A 169 12.17 5.53 4.27
N ARG A 170 12.86 6.44 3.58
CA ARG A 170 12.18 7.49 2.82
C ARG A 170 11.79 6.94 1.46
N THR A 171 10.49 6.84 1.26
CA THR A 171 9.84 6.69 -0.03
C THR A 171 9.24 8.05 -0.37
N ASP A 172 9.70 8.67 -1.45
CA ASP A 172 9.14 9.94 -1.90
C ASP A 172 7.67 9.73 -2.30
N ALA A 173 6.85 10.74 -2.03
CA ALA A 173 5.39 10.69 -2.07
C ALA A 173 4.80 10.27 -3.44
N ASP A 174 5.60 10.31 -4.51
CA ASP A 174 5.14 10.15 -5.88
C ASP A 174 5.45 8.78 -6.50
N GLY A 175 6.21 7.90 -5.82
CA GLY A 175 6.56 6.59 -6.39
C GLY A 175 7.41 6.65 -7.67
N THR A 176 7.80 7.85 -8.11
CA THR A 176 8.82 8.12 -9.12
C THR A 176 10.05 8.60 -8.37
N GLN A 177 11.11 7.79 -8.36
CA GLN A 177 12.39 8.20 -7.79
C GLN A 177 13.21 8.81 -8.93
N GLU A 178 13.54 10.10 -8.83
CA GLU A 178 14.71 10.62 -9.55
C GLU A 178 15.94 9.87 -9.02
N GLN A 179 16.76 9.34 -9.93
CA GLN A 179 18.07 8.81 -9.59
C GLN A 179 18.94 9.93 -9.03
N VAL A 180 18.96 10.11 -7.71
CA VAL A 180 20.15 10.67 -7.07
C VAL A 180 21.15 9.53 -7.00
N THR A 181 21.96 9.44 -8.06
CA THR A 181 23.27 8.81 -7.99
C THR A 181 24.05 9.55 -6.91
N GLU A 182 23.92 9.16 -5.64
CA GLU A 182 24.98 9.36 -4.67
C GLU A 182 24.80 8.41 -3.49
N HIS A 183 25.57 7.33 -3.57
CA HIS A 183 26.11 6.57 -2.46
C HIS A 183 26.93 7.51 -1.55
N LYS A 184 26.31 8.50 -0.90
CA LYS A 184 26.99 9.43 0.00
C LYS A 184 26.01 10.21 0.88
N VAL A 185 26.20 10.08 2.20
CA VAL A 185 25.75 11.01 3.26
C VAL A 185 24.32 10.87 3.82
N VAL A 186 23.84 9.66 4.12
CA VAL A 186 22.80 9.49 5.18
C VAL A 186 23.13 8.39 6.21
N SER A 187 24.20 7.61 6.00
CA SER A 187 24.49 6.44 6.83
C SER A 187 25.35 6.68 8.08
N GLU A 188 25.70 7.92 8.44
CA GLU A 188 26.66 8.14 9.54
C GLU A 188 26.06 8.47 10.92
N ASP A 189 24.79 8.91 11.04
CA ASP A 189 24.31 9.48 12.32
C ASP A 189 23.24 8.67 13.08
N LEU A 190 22.78 7.53 12.57
CA LEU A 190 21.84 6.66 13.30
C LEU A 190 22.39 5.24 13.35
N GLN A 191 23.51 5.05 14.06
CA GLN A 191 23.89 3.71 14.52
C GLN A 191 22.89 3.25 15.58
N LEU A 192 21.76 2.72 15.12
CA LEU A 192 20.82 2.00 15.97
C LEU A 192 21.59 0.89 16.66
N ASP A 193 21.41 0.77 17.98
CA ASP A 193 22.03 -0.32 18.70
C ASP A 193 21.48 -1.66 18.16
N PRO A 194 22.30 -2.72 18.06
CA PRO A 194 21.88 -4.00 17.49
C PRO A 194 20.66 -4.62 18.17
N SER A 195 20.43 -4.29 19.45
CA SER A 195 19.29 -4.83 20.20
C SER A 195 17.97 -4.15 19.80
N THR A 196 17.99 -2.84 19.56
CA THR A 196 16.86 -2.07 19.04
C THR A 196 16.56 -2.48 17.60
N LEU A 197 17.57 -2.65 16.76
CA LEU A 197 17.36 -3.12 15.38
C LEU A 197 16.65 -4.48 15.34
N LYS A 198 17.12 -5.46 16.11
CA LYS A 198 16.48 -6.79 16.19
C LYS A 198 15.00 -6.72 16.62
N LYS A 199 14.67 -5.80 17.54
CA LYS A 199 13.29 -5.62 18.00
C LYS A 199 12.41 -4.92 16.95
N LEU A 200 12.98 -3.99 16.19
CA LEU A 200 12.30 -3.39 15.04
C LEU A 200 12.04 -4.44 13.95
N GLU A 201 12.97 -5.37 13.73
CA GLU A 201 12.76 -6.53 12.87
C GLU A 201 11.61 -7.42 13.39
N GLU A 202 11.58 -7.74 14.69
CA GLU A 202 10.48 -8.50 15.30
C GLU A 202 9.12 -7.80 15.24
N LEU A 203 9.12 -6.45 15.22
CA LEU A 203 7.91 -5.66 15.01
C LEU A 203 7.50 -5.70 13.53
N ALA A 204 8.44 -5.48 12.61
CA ALA A 204 8.18 -5.51 11.17
C ALA A 204 7.63 -6.87 10.72
N VAL A 205 8.22 -7.98 11.19
CA VAL A 205 7.71 -9.34 10.94
C VAL A 205 6.28 -9.49 11.45
N PHE A 206 5.98 -9.02 12.66
CA PHE A 206 4.62 -9.07 13.21
C PHE A 206 3.63 -8.24 12.37
N LEU A 207 4.04 -7.04 11.95
CA LEU A 207 3.21 -6.18 11.11
C LEU A 207 2.97 -6.81 9.73
N ASP A 208 3.96 -7.47 9.15
CA ASP A 208 3.84 -8.17 7.87
C ASP A 208 2.89 -9.39 7.98
N GLU A 209 3.14 -10.28 8.94
CA GLU A 209 2.38 -11.52 9.09
C GLU A 209 0.95 -11.30 9.58
N VAL A 210 0.70 -10.28 10.40
CA VAL A 210 -0.60 -10.09 11.04
C VAL A 210 -1.37 -8.93 10.41
N VAL A 211 -0.77 -7.75 10.33
CA VAL A 211 -1.48 -6.56 9.86
C VAL A 211 -1.62 -6.57 8.35
N ILE A 212 -0.50 -6.72 7.63
CA ILE A 212 -0.51 -6.71 6.17
C ILE A 212 -1.32 -7.90 5.63
N GLU A 213 -1.13 -9.11 6.14
CA GLU A 213 -1.91 -10.27 5.72
C GLU A 213 -3.42 -10.03 5.85
N LEU A 214 -3.86 -9.48 6.99
CA LEU A 214 -5.26 -9.18 7.25
C LEU A 214 -5.82 -8.15 6.26
N VAL A 215 -5.11 -7.05 6.06
CA VAL A 215 -5.57 -5.95 5.20
C VAL A 215 -5.52 -6.35 3.73
N MET A 216 -4.51 -7.10 3.29
CA MET A 216 -4.41 -7.55 1.90
C MET A 216 -5.52 -8.54 1.52
N ARG A 217 -6.00 -9.36 2.46
CA ARG A 217 -7.20 -10.20 2.23
C ARG A 217 -8.45 -9.36 1.98
N ASP A 218 -8.59 -8.24 2.68
CA ASP A 218 -9.71 -7.31 2.48
C ASP A 218 -9.57 -6.57 1.16
N VAL A 219 -8.38 -6.05 0.84
CA VAL A 219 -8.09 -5.40 -0.45
C VAL A 219 -8.40 -6.33 -1.61
N HIS A 220 -8.01 -7.61 -1.52
CA HIS A 220 -8.38 -8.62 -2.52
C HIS A 220 -9.91 -8.76 -2.65
N SER A 221 -10.62 -8.88 -1.53
CA SER A 221 -12.09 -9.03 -1.53
C SER A 221 -12.82 -7.80 -2.10
N LEU A 222 -12.32 -6.61 -1.78
CA LEU A 222 -12.81 -5.32 -2.30
C LEU A 222 -12.56 -5.22 -3.81
N LEU A 223 -11.33 -5.51 -4.27
CA LEU A 223 -10.97 -5.55 -5.69
C LEU A 223 -11.85 -6.53 -6.47
N GLU A 224 -12.03 -7.74 -5.95
CA GLU A 224 -12.89 -8.74 -6.59
C GLU A 224 -14.33 -8.24 -6.71
N ALA A 225 -14.90 -7.70 -5.64
CA ALA A 225 -16.24 -7.12 -5.65
C ALA A 225 -16.36 -5.95 -6.63
N TYR A 226 -15.33 -5.12 -6.71
CA TYR A 226 -15.26 -3.97 -7.62
C TYR A 226 -15.25 -4.42 -9.08
N LEU A 227 -14.36 -5.34 -9.44
CA LEU A 227 -14.27 -5.89 -10.79
C LEU A 227 -15.56 -6.61 -11.21
N GLN A 228 -16.19 -7.35 -10.30
CA GLN A 228 -17.48 -7.97 -10.56
C GLN A 228 -18.58 -6.94 -10.86
N ARG A 229 -18.62 -5.81 -10.14
CA ARG A 229 -19.60 -4.73 -10.38
C ARG A 229 -19.33 -4.03 -11.71
N LEU A 230 -18.08 -3.68 -11.99
CA LEU A 230 -17.70 -3.10 -13.27
C LEU A 230 -18.10 -4.03 -14.42
N THR A 231 -17.75 -5.31 -14.34
CA THR A 231 -18.08 -6.29 -15.38
C THR A 231 -19.60 -6.42 -15.58
N ARG A 232 -20.40 -6.29 -14.53
CA ARG A 232 -21.87 -6.26 -14.66
C ARG A 232 -22.37 -4.99 -15.34
N GLN A 233 -21.80 -3.83 -15.01
CA GLN A 233 -22.16 -2.56 -15.64
C GLN A 233 -21.81 -2.55 -17.13
N PHE A 234 -20.62 -3.05 -17.51
CA PHE A 234 -20.24 -3.20 -18.91
C PHE A 234 -20.96 -4.36 -19.62
N GLY A 235 -21.41 -5.37 -18.86
CA GLY A 235 -22.15 -6.52 -19.33
C GLY A 235 -23.64 -6.26 -19.63
N GLU A 236 -24.17 -5.08 -19.31
CA GLU A 236 -25.50 -4.64 -19.73
C GLU A 236 -25.56 -4.22 -21.22
N PHE A 237 -24.54 -4.59 -22.00
CA PHE A 237 -24.60 -4.75 -23.46
C PHE A 237 -24.92 -6.19 -23.91
N THR A 238 -25.47 -7.03 -23.04
CA THR A 238 -26.11 -8.26 -23.52
C THR A 238 -27.20 -7.88 -24.51
N VAL A 239 -26.90 -8.01 -25.80
CA VAL A 239 -27.87 -8.02 -26.91
C VAL A 239 -29.01 -8.89 -26.44
N GLU A 240 -30.18 -8.26 -26.22
CA GLU A 240 -31.39 -8.97 -25.85
C GLU A 240 -31.57 -10.13 -26.83
N GLN A 241 -31.33 -11.36 -26.37
CA GLN A 241 -31.74 -12.56 -27.11
C GLN A 241 -33.27 -12.59 -27.31
N ALA A 242 -34.02 -11.68 -26.66
CA ALA A 242 -35.43 -11.41 -26.91
C ALA A 242 -35.70 -10.82 -28.32
N VAL A 243 -34.73 -10.12 -28.93
CA VAL A 243 -34.87 -9.64 -30.32
C VAL A 243 -34.64 -10.76 -31.33
N LEU A 244 -33.78 -11.74 -31.03
CA LEU A 244 -33.55 -12.90 -31.92
C LEU A 244 -34.68 -13.94 -31.90
N LYS A 245 -35.52 -13.97 -30.86
CA LYS A 245 -36.64 -14.93 -30.76
C LYS A 245 -37.96 -14.47 -31.41
N ARG A 246 -38.03 -13.26 -31.99
CA ARG A 246 -39.28 -12.75 -32.59
C ARG A 246 -39.45 -12.99 -34.10
N HIS A 247 -38.55 -13.73 -34.75
CA HIS A 247 -38.66 -14.01 -36.20
C HIS A 247 -38.64 -15.49 -36.59
N SER A 248 -39.16 -16.39 -35.76
CA SER A 248 -39.51 -17.75 -36.19
C SER A 248 -41.02 -17.97 -36.09
N SER A 249 -41.77 -17.24 -36.90
CA SER A 249 -43.17 -17.53 -37.20
C SER A 249 -43.46 -17.10 -38.63
N VAL A 250 -42.88 -17.81 -39.59
CA VAL A 250 -43.32 -17.80 -40.99
C VAL A 250 -43.33 -19.24 -41.50
N SER A 251 -44.55 -19.74 -41.66
CA SER A 251 -45.05 -20.75 -42.61
C SER A 251 -44.38 -22.12 -42.74
N ALA A 252 -45.14 -23.18 -42.45
CA ALA A 252 -45.88 -23.95 -43.47
C ALA A 252 -47.05 -24.70 -42.82
#